data_AF-A0A447MVA0-F1
#
_entry.id   AF-A0A447MVA0-F1
#
_cell.length_a   1.000
_cell.length_b   1.000
_cell.length_c   1.000
_cell.angle_alpha   90.00
_cell.angle_beta   90.00
_cell.angle_gamma   90.00
#
_symmetry.space_group_name_H-M   'P 1'
#
loop_
_entity.id
_entity.type
_entity.pdbx_description
1 polymer ?
#
loop_
_entity_poly.entity_id
_entity_poly.type
_entity_poly.pdbx_seq_one_letter_code
_entity_poly.pdbx_strand_id
1 'polypeptide(L)'
;MIAADAIFNALLDNRKNDILTEYQTLLRQSWLWQELENGSNFKPWFKKGRVIGFIMTGIEHWLLPRMGIKKIPWRVKNNRPDNITLQPANKSQKKLYDKPDGKLTFDILSSVYLSNTWHDDDQPVHLKISDQNIPISINLDIYGGPEERYCPAGVYEFLQDSETQNMRLQINSQNCIHCKVCDIKDPKQNITWTTPEGGNGPNYTGM
;
A
#
# COMPACT_ATOMS: atom_id res chain seq x y z
N MET A 1 16.10 10.81 -13.93
CA MET A 1 16.59 11.75 -14.95
C MET A 1 15.51 12.18 -15.93
N ILE A 2 14.72 11.26 -16.52
CA ILE A 2 13.67 11.58 -17.53
C ILE A 2 12.80 12.81 -17.20
N ALA A 3 12.25 12.90 -15.97
CA ALA A 3 11.44 14.05 -15.56
C ALA A 3 12.25 15.35 -15.49
N ALA A 4 13.48 15.29 -14.97
CA ALA A 4 14.38 16.44 -14.90
C ALA A 4 14.79 16.92 -16.30
N ASP A 5 15.06 16.00 -17.23
CA ASP A 5 15.39 16.33 -18.62
C ASP A 5 14.21 17.05 -19.30
N ALA A 6 12.98 16.58 -19.09
CA ALA A 6 11.78 17.23 -19.58
C ALA A 6 11.63 18.65 -18.99
N ILE A 7 11.82 18.81 -17.68
CA ILE A 7 11.74 20.10 -17.00
C ILE A 7 12.81 21.06 -17.55
N PHE A 8 14.05 20.59 -17.66
CA PHE A 8 15.16 21.38 -18.13
C PHE A 8 14.93 21.92 -19.56
N ASN A 9 14.45 21.06 -20.47
CA ASN A 9 14.11 21.49 -21.82
C ASN A 9 12.96 22.52 -21.83
N ALA A 10 11.92 22.32 -21.03
CA ALA A 10 10.84 23.29 -20.93
C ALA A 10 11.32 24.66 -20.39
N LEU A 11 12.28 24.65 -19.45
CA LEU A 11 12.91 25.88 -18.96
C LEU A 11 13.76 26.57 -20.03
N LEU A 12 14.52 25.81 -20.84
CA LEU A 12 15.26 26.37 -21.99
C LEU A 12 14.34 26.99 -23.03
N ASP A 13 13.16 26.40 -23.24
CA ASP A 13 12.12 26.93 -24.11
C ASP A 13 11.30 28.07 -23.46
N ASN A 14 11.69 28.51 -22.25
CA ASN A 14 11.05 29.55 -21.46
C ASN A 14 9.53 29.31 -21.22
N ARG A 15 9.13 28.03 -21.17
CA ARG A 15 7.76 27.61 -20.84
C ARG A 15 7.46 27.82 -19.37
N LYS A 16 6.21 28.17 -19.05
CA LYS A 16 5.74 28.51 -17.69
C LYS A 16 4.28 28.14 -17.51
N ASN A 17 3.93 27.72 -16.29
CA ASN A 17 2.55 27.49 -15.83
C ASN A 17 1.74 26.52 -16.72
N ASP A 18 2.40 25.54 -17.33
CA ASP A 18 1.79 24.62 -18.27
C ASP A 18 2.07 23.14 -17.91
N ILE A 19 1.43 22.25 -18.66
CA ILE A 19 1.57 20.80 -18.47
C ILE A 19 2.77 20.31 -19.26
N LEU A 20 3.69 19.64 -18.57
CA LEU A 20 4.88 19.06 -19.17
C LEU A 20 4.57 17.71 -19.86
N THR A 21 3.89 17.75 -21.01
CA THR A 21 3.48 16.56 -21.75
C THR A 21 4.66 15.72 -22.25
N GLU A 22 5.81 16.36 -22.49
CA GLU A 22 7.05 15.77 -22.97
C GLU A 22 7.60 14.73 -22.00
N TYR A 23 7.40 14.93 -20.70
CA TYR A 23 7.78 13.94 -19.70
C TYR A 23 7.11 12.59 -19.98
N GLN A 24 5.81 12.58 -20.28
CA GLN A 24 5.09 11.35 -20.56
C GLN A 24 5.61 10.67 -21.85
N THR A 25 5.90 11.46 -22.88
CA THR A 25 6.47 10.97 -24.14
C THR A 25 7.84 10.34 -23.92
N LEU A 26 8.74 11.04 -23.24
CA LEU A 26 10.09 10.55 -22.93
C LEU A 26 10.05 9.31 -22.03
N LEU A 27 9.14 9.28 -21.05
CA LEU A 27 8.95 8.11 -20.20
C LEU A 27 8.56 6.90 -21.05
N ARG A 28 7.57 7.03 -21.95
CA ARG A 28 7.12 5.93 -22.82
C ARG A 28 8.19 5.42 -23.81
N GLN A 29 9.13 6.27 -24.18
CA GLN A 29 10.26 5.93 -25.06
C GLN A 29 11.45 5.33 -24.30
N SER A 30 11.49 5.47 -22.97
CA SER A 30 12.61 5.03 -22.14
C SER A 30 12.69 3.51 -21.97
N TRP A 31 13.87 3.04 -21.57
CA TRP A 31 14.11 1.65 -21.16
C TRP A 31 13.18 1.22 -20.02
N LEU A 32 12.86 2.13 -19.09
CA LEU A 32 12.00 1.86 -17.94
C LEU A 32 10.59 1.47 -18.39
N TRP A 33 10.04 2.16 -19.39
CA TRP A 33 8.72 1.80 -19.91
C TRP A 33 8.74 0.44 -20.61
N GLN A 34 9.81 0.12 -21.34
CA GLN A 34 9.97 -1.18 -21.96
C GLN A 34 10.04 -2.30 -20.91
N GLU A 35 10.75 -2.08 -19.80
CA GLU A 35 10.81 -3.02 -18.68
C GLU A 35 9.43 -3.21 -18.02
N LEU A 36 8.72 -2.12 -17.75
CA LEU A 36 7.38 -2.17 -17.17
C LEU A 36 6.36 -2.87 -18.08
N GLU A 37 6.42 -2.63 -19.40
CA GLU A 37 5.59 -3.34 -20.37
C GLU A 37 5.88 -4.84 -20.36
N ASN A 38 7.16 -5.23 -20.33
CA ASN A 38 7.56 -6.63 -20.28
C ASN A 38 7.05 -7.33 -19.01
N GLY A 39 7.08 -6.66 -17.86
CA GLY A 39 6.60 -7.22 -16.58
C GLY A 39 5.09 -7.07 -16.33
N SER A 40 4.35 -6.39 -17.22
CA SER A 40 2.99 -5.89 -16.92
C SER A 40 1.95 -6.97 -16.62
N ASN A 41 2.09 -8.15 -17.22
CA ASN A 41 1.14 -9.25 -17.05
C ASN A 41 1.46 -10.17 -15.87
N PHE A 42 2.65 -10.07 -15.27
CA PHE A 42 3.13 -10.97 -14.23
C PHE A 42 2.15 -11.01 -13.04
N LYS A 43 1.99 -9.88 -12.34
CA LYS A 43 1.09 -9.83 -11.16
C LYS A 43 -0.37 -10.15 -11.50
N PRO A 44 -0.96 -9.64 -12.60
CA PRO A 44 -2.31 -10.02 -13.02
C PRO A 44 -2.50 -11.53 -13.26
N TRP A 45 -1.53 -12.24 -13.82
CA TRP A 45 -1.62 -13.70 -13.97
C TRP A 45 -1.63 -14.42 -12.63
N PHE A 46 -0.75 -14.03 -11.70
CA PHE A 46 -0.72 -14.61 -10.36
C PHE A 46 -1.98 -14.29 -9.53
N LYS A 47 -2.71 -13.20 -9.83
CA LYS A 47 -4.04 -12.95 -9.26
C LYS A 47 -5.09 -13.97 -9.70
N LYS A 48 -4.90 -14.66 -10.83
CA LYS A 48 -5.77 -15.77 -11.27
C LYS A 48 -5.39 -17.11 -10.63
N GLY A 49 -4.37 -17.13 -9.76
CA GLY A 49 -3.89 -18.33 -9.07
C GLY A 49 -2.46 -18.67 -9.46
N ARG A 50 -1.73 -19.31 -8.53
CA ARG A 50 -0.29 -19.61 -8.69
C ARG A 50 0.00 -20.45 -9.92
N VAL A 51 -0.79 -21.50 -10.18
CA VAL A 51 -0.58 -22.40 -11.32
C VAL A 51 -0.71 -21.66 -12.65
N ILE A 52 -1.79 -20.87 -12.82
CA ILE A 52 -2.00 -20.05 -14.01
C ILE A 52 -0.89 -19.00 -14.13
N GLY A 53 -0.50 -18.37 -13.02
CA GLY A 53 0.65 -17.47 -12.92
C GLY A 53 1.90 -18.06 -13.54
N PHE A 54 2.35 -19.21 -13.03
CA PHE A 54 3.56 -19.88 -13.51
C PHE A 54 3.48 -20.27 -14.99
N ILE A 55 2.37 -20.88 -15.42
CA ILE A 55 2.19 -21.31 -16.82
C ILE A 55 2.26 -20.10 -17.74
N MET A 56 1.48 -19.06 -17.47
CA MET A 56 1.39 -17.91 -18.35
C MET A 56 2.68 -17.08 -18.37
N THR A 57 3.34 -16.91 -17.23
CA THR A 57 4.68 -16.30 -17.18
C THR A 57 5.69 -17.12 -17.97
N GLY A 58 5.65 -18.46 -17.88
CA GLY A 58 6.51 -19.33 -18.69
C GLY A 58 6.23 -19.19 -20.19
N ILE A 59 4.96 -19.11 -20.59
CA ILE A 59 4.59 -18.83 -21.98
C ILE A 59 5.15 -17.48 -22.43
N GLU A 60 4.88 -16.40 -21.67
CA GLU A 60 5.24 -15.04 -22.04
C GLU A 60 6.74 -14.79 -22.09
N HIS A 61 7.50 -15.29 -21.12
CA HIS A 61 8.92 -14.96 -20.96
C HIS A 61 9.89 -16.05 -21.47
N TRP A 62 9.44 -17.29 -21.66
CA TRP A 62 10.31 -18.40 -22.10
C TRP A 62 9.90 -18.98 -23.45
N LEU A 63 8.60 -19.16 -23.73
CA LEU A 63 8.13 -19.76 -24.98
C LEU A 63 8.01 -18.74 -26.12
N LEU A 64 7.29 -17.64 -25.92
CA LEU A 64 7.06 -16.62 -26.96
C LEU A 64 8.38 -16.08 -27.54
N PRO A 65 9.41 -15.74 -26.74
CA PRO A 65 10.67 -15.27 -27.29
C PRO A 65 11.39 -16.31 -28.15
N ARG A 66 11.30 -17.61 -27.79
CA ARG A 66 11.87 -18.70 -28.61
C ARG A 66 11.13 -18.91 -29.92
N MET A 67 9.84 -18.59 -29.96
CA MET A 67 9.04 -18.60 -31.18
C MET A 67 9.23 -17.33 -32.03
N GLY A 68 10.15 -16.43 -31.65
CA GLY A 68 10.41 -15.17 -32.36
C GLY A 68 9.41 -14.05 -32.04
N ILE A 69 8.47 -14.27 -31.11
CA ILE A 69 7.51 -13.26 -30.68
C ILE A 69 8.18 -12.38 -29.63
N LYS A 70 8.65 -11.20 -30.07
CA LYS A 70 9.37 -10.24 -29.21
C LYS A 70 8.46 -9.44 -28.27
N LYS A 71 7.18 -9.28 -28.62
CA LYS A 71 6.21 -8.49 -27.85
C LYS A 71 5.01 -9.36 -27.52
N ILE A 72 4.64 -9.40 -26.24
CA ILE A 72 3.47 -10.14 -25.77
C ILE A 72 2.22 -9.57 -26.45
N PRO A 73 1.42 -10.39 -27.16
CA PRO A 73 0.33 -9.88 -27.99
C PRO A 73 -0.96 -9.58 -27.20
N TRP A 74 -0.94 -9.73 -25.88
CA TRP A 74 -2.08 -9.45 -25.01
C TRP A 74 -1.66 -8.69 -23.75
N ARG A 75 -2.65 -8.03 -23.13
CA ARG A 75 -2.47 -7.32 -21.86
C ARG A 75 -3.55 -7.73 -20.87
N VAL A 76 -3.13 -8.22 -19.71
CA VAL A 76 -4.03 -8.63 -18.63
C VAL A 76 -4.25 -7.45 -17.70
N LYS A 77 -5.49 -6.98 -17.61
CA LYS A 77 -5.84 -5.87 -16.74
C LYS A 77 -6.23 -6.35 -15.35
N ASN A 78 -5.81 -5.62 -14.32
CA ASN A 78 -6.33 -5.75 -12.96
C ASN A 78 -7.16 -4.50 -12.64
N ASN A 79 -8.47 -4.59 -12.79
CA ASN A 79 -9.38 -3.45 -12.62
C ASN A 79 -10.02 -3.36 -11.24
N ARG A 80 -9.63 -4.24 -10.30
CA ARG A 80 -10.21 -4.28 -8.96
C ARG A 80 -9.28 -3.56 -7.97
N PRO A 81 -9.74 -2.46 -7.35
CA PRO A 81 -9.06 -1.83 -6.22
C PRO A 81 -8.86 -2.83 -5.07
N ASP A 82 -7.80 -2.65 -4.28
CA ASP A 82 -7.41 -3.61 -3.25
C ASP A 82 -8.32 -3.59 -2.01
N ASN A 83 -8.84 -2.42 -1.64
CA ASN A 83 -9.77 -2.24 -0.52
C ASN A 83 -11.02 -3.12 -0.63
N ILE A 84 -11.59 -3.26 -1.83
CA ILE A 84 -12.81 -4.06 -2.05
C ILE A 84 -12.54 -5.57 -2.19
N THR A 85 -11.32 -6.04 -1.95
CA THR A 85 -10.97 -7.47 -2.07
C THR A 85 -11.14 -8.28 -0.80
N LEU A 86 -11.40 -7.62 0.34
CA LEU A 86 -11.65 -8.29 1.61
C LEU A 86 -12.97 -9.08 1.57
N GLN A 87 -12.97 -10.24 2.22
CA GLN A 87 -14.18 -10.99 2.49
C GLN A 87 -14.65 -10.70 3.92
N PRO A 88 -15.97 -10.71 4.19
CA PRO A 88 -16.48 -10.64 5.55
C PRO A 88 -15.83 -11.69 6.45
N ALA A 89 -15.65 -11.35 7.73
CA ALA A 89 -14.98 -12.22 8.70
C ALA A 89 -15.71 -13.56 8.86
N ASN A 90 -17.04 -13.56 8.83
CA ASN A 90 -17.86 -14.78 8.91
C ASN A 90 -17.74 -15.73 7.70
N LYS A 91 -17.15 -15.27 6.59
CA LYS A 91 -16.84 -16.10 5.41
C LYS A 91 -15.38 -16.54 5.37
N SER A 92 -14.59 -16.14 6.36
CA SER A 92 -13.16 -16.39 6.43
C SER A 92 -12.82 -17.30 7.60
N GLN A 93 -11.79 -18.11 7.46
CA GLN A 93 -11.25 -18.86 8.60
C GLN A 93 -10.31 -17.94 9.40
N LYS A 94 -10.55 -17.83 10.72
CA LYS A 94 -9.64 -17.09 11.61
C LYS A 94 -8.28 -17.78 11.60
N LYS A 95 -7.25 -17.05 11.18
CA LYS A 95 -5.87 -17.50 11.28
C LYS A 95 -5.34 -17.25 12.68
N LEU A 96 -4.84 -18.31 13.32
CA LEU A 96 -4.10 -18.23 14.58
C LEU A 96 -2.62 -18.10 14.24
N TYR A 97 -1.98 -17.10 14.83
CA TYR A 97 -0.54 -16.88 14.72
C TYR A 97 0.13 -17.30 16.01
N ASP A 98 1.28 -17.94 15.92
CA ASP A 98 2.09 -18.27 17.08
C ASP A 98 2.59 -16.98 17.76
N LYS A 99 2.80 -17.07 19.07
CA LYS A 99 3.41 -15.96 19.82
C LYS A 99 4.85 -15.77 19.38
N PRO A 100 5.36 -14.53 19.34
CA PRO A 100 6.75 -14.28 19.01
C PRO A 100 7.68 -14.94 20.04
N ASP A 101 8.80 -15.47 19.55
CA ASP A 101 9.83 -16.17 20.35
C ASP A 101 10.95 -15.24 20.86
N GLY A 102 10.97 -13.98 20.40
CA GLY A 102 11.99 -12.98 20.76
C GLY A 102 13.38 -13.25 20.17
N LYS A 103 13.51 -14.18 19.22
CA LYS A 103 14.78 -14.54 18.57
C LYS A 103 14.70 -14.45 17.05
N LEU A 104 13.73 -15.14 16.45
CA LEU A 104 13.46 -15.11 15.01
C LEU A 104 12.18 -14.32 14.70
N THR A 105 11.29 -14.22 15.69
CA THR A 105 9.98 -13.58 15.59
C THR A 105 9.80 -12.64 16.76
N PHE A 106 9.27 -11.45 16.48
CA PHE A 106 9.17 -10.36 17.45
C PHE A 106 7.76 -9.79 17.42
N ASP A 107 7.36 -9.14 18.51
CA ASP A 107 6.12 -8.38 18.54
C ASP A 107 6.24 -7.08 17.74
N ILE A 108 5.08 -6.47 17.47
CA ILE A 108 4.98 -5.25 16.66
C ILE A 108 5.67 -4.07 17.36
N LEU A 109 5.53 -3.93 18.67
CA LEU A 109 6.06 -2.76 19.40
C LEU A 109 7.59 -2.77 19.42
N SER A 110 8.19 -3.93 19.67
CA SER A 110 9.65 -4.10 19.54
C SER A 110 10.14 -3.78 18.12
N SER A 111 9.35 -4.10 17.09
CA SER A 111 9.67 -3.80 15.69
C SER A 111 9.54 -2.31 15.36
N VAL A 112 8.50 -1.65 15.86
CA VAL A 112 8.27 -0.20 15.72
C VAL A 112 9.38 0.60 16.40
N TYR A 113 9.81 0.16 17.58
CA TYR A 113 10.95 0.77 18.28
C TYR A 113 12.22 0.80 17.41
N LEU A 114 12.54 -0.29 16.71
CA LEU A 114 13.69 -0.37 15.81
C LEU A 114 13.52 0.47 14.53
N SER A 115 12.29 0.83 14.18
CA SER A 115 11.99 1.76 13.11
C SER A 115 12.38 3.20 13.47
N ASN A 116 12.68 3.46 14.74
CA ASN A 116 12.98 4.78 15.31
C ASN A 116 11.96 5.85 14.87
N THR A 117 10.69 5.45 14.75
CA THR A 117 9.62 6.37 14.38
C THR A 117 9.23 7.21 15.57
N TRP A 118 9.04 8.50 15.33
CA TRP A 118 8.64 9.43 16.37
C TRP A 118 7.79 10.56 15.76
N HIS A 119 6.83 11.03 16.53
CA HIS A 119 5.99 12.16 16.20
C HIS A 119 5.86 13.03 17.47
N ASP A 120 5.66 14.33 17.32
CA ASP A 120 5.24 15.19 18.43
C ASP A 120 3.84 14.76 18.93
N ASP A 121 3.65 14.69 20.23
CA ASP A 121 2.39 14.31 20.90
C ASP A 121 1.29 15.36 20.73
N ASP A 122 1.65 16.63 20.61
CA ASP A 122 0.69 17.74 20.50
C ASP A 122 0.26 18.02 19.05
N GLN A 123 0.80 17.29 18.07
CA GLN A 123 0.43 17.50 16.67
C GLN A 123 -0.94 16.87 16.34
N PRO A 124 -1.68 17.43 15.36
CA PRO A 124 -2.90 16.83 14.88
C PRO A 124 -2.70 15.42 14.29
N VAL A 125 -3.53 14.46 14.68
CA VAL A 125 -3.54 13.10 14.13
C VAL A 125 -3.63 13.15 12.60
N HIS A 126 -2.60 12.68 11.91
CA HIS A 126 -2.49 12.75 10.44
C HIS A 126 -3.22 11.60 9.70
N LEU A 127 -3.91 10.75 10.45
CA LEU A 127 -4.74 9.65 9.94
C LEU A 127 -6.20 10.06 10.13
N LYS A 128 -6.78 10.68 9.10
CA LYS A 128 -8.11 11.29 9.18
C LYS A 128 -9.19 10.24 8.92
N ILE A 129 -10.18 10.19 9.81
CA ILE A 129 -11.36 9.33 9.70
C ILE A 129 -12.53 10.20 9.22
N SER A 130 -13.09 9.91 8.03
CA SER A 130 -14.19 10.73 7.48
C SER A 130 -15.55 10.48 8.16
N ASP A 131 -15.85 9.24 8.52
CA ASP A 131 -17.04 8.82 9.25
C ASP A 131 -16.61 7.97 10.46
N GLN A 132 -16.92 8.49 11.64
CA GLN A 132 -16.54 7.89 12.93
C GLN A 132 -17.32 6.59 13.23
N ASN A 133 -18.42 6.31 12.53
CA ASN A 133 -19.21 5.10 12.75
C ASN A 133 -18.66 3.88 12.00
N ILE A 134 -17.97 4.10 10.87
CA ILE A 134 -17.49 3.03 9.98
C ILE A 134 -16.51 2.07 10.67
N PRO A 135 -15.53 2.52 11.47
CA PRO A 135 -14.59 1.61 12.14
C PRO A 135 -15.29 0.53 12.98
N ILE A 136 -16.38 0.88 13.66
CA ILE A 136 -17.13 -0.08 14.48
C ILE A 136 -18.15 -0.83 13.60
N SER A 137 -19.11 -0.11 13.03
CA SER A 137 -20.29 -0.71 12.37
C SER A 137 -19.99 -1.51 11.10
N ILE A 138 -18.81 -1.31 10.50
CA ILE A 138 -18.41 -1.98 9.26
C ILE A 138 -17.09 -2.71 9.46
N ASN A 139 -16.03 -2.00 9.82
CA ASN A 139 -14.70 -2.60 9.82
C ASN A 139 -14.60 -3.68 10.91
N LEU A 140 -15.01 -3.37 12.14
CA LEU A 140 -15.06 -4.35 13.22
C LEU A 140 -16.18 -5.38 13.00
N ASP A 141 -17.42 -4.95 12.83
CA ASP A 141 -18.58 -5.86 12.82
C ASP A 141 -18.62 -6.81 11.61
N ILE A 142 -18.26 -6.33 10.42
CA ILE A 142 -18.34 -7.13 9.18
C ILE A 142 -17.00 -7.77 8.85
N TYR A 143 -15.90 -7.03 8.98
CA TYR A 143 -14.56 -7.47 8.55
C TYR A 143 -13.65 -7.91 9.71
N GLY A 144 -14.10 -7.81 10.97
CA GLY A 144 -13.35 -8.25 12.13
C GLY A 144 -12.11 -7.41 12.43
N GLY A 145 -12.18 -6.09 12.17
CA GLY A 145 -11.16 -5.10 12.49
C GLY A 145 -9.87 -5.27 11.70
N PRO A 146 -9.90 -5.20 10.35
CA PRO A 146 -8.71 -5.44 9.53
C PRO A 146 -7.56 -4.46 9.81
N GLU A 147 -7.85 -3.23 10.26
CA GLU A 147 -6.88 -2.20 10.61
C GLU A 147 -5.89 -2.58 11.70
N GLU A 148 -6.30 -3.41 12.67
CA GLU A 148 -5.39 -3.94 13.69
C GLU A 148 -4.35 -4.91 13.11
N ARG A 149 -4.62 -5.47 11.92
CA ARG A 149 -3.80 -6.55 11.32
C ARG A 149 -3.02 -6.11 10.11
N TYR A 150 -3.59 -5.29 9.23
CA TYR A 150 -2.86 -4.80 8.07
C TYR A 150 -1.90 -3.67 8.44
N CYS A 151 -2.12 -2.99 9.57
CA CYS A 151 -1.23 -1.94 10.01
C CYS A 151 0.07 -2.58 10.51
N PRO A 152 1.23 -2.29 9.90
CA PRO A 152 2.49 -2.89 10.31
C PRO A 152 3.03 -2.32 11.62
N ALA A 153 2.37 -1.31 12.20
CA ALA A 153 2.89 -0.55 13.34
C ALA A 153 1.92 -0.45 14.53
N GLY A 154 0.83 -1.23 14.54
CA GLY A 154 -0.10 -1.24 15.69
C GLY A 154 -0.73 0.12 15.97
N VAL A 155 -0.99 0.92 14.93
CA VAL A 155 -1.55 2.26 15.07
C VAL A 155 -3.02 2.22 15.47
N TYR A 156 -3.76 1.20 15.04
CA TYR A 156 -5.19 1.08 15.27
C TYR A 156 -5.45 -0.02 16.29
N GLU A 157 -6.27 0.28 17.29
CA GLU A 157 -6.69 -0.66 18.32
C GLU A 157 -8.16 -0.42 18.65
N PHE A 158 -8.95 -1.49 18.76
CA PHE A 158 -10.33 -1.41 19.22
C PHE A 158 -10.39 -1.63 20.73
N LEU A 159 -10.77 -0.58 21.46
CA LEU A 159 -10.88 -0.59 22.90
C LEU A 159 -12.35 -0.55 23.31
N GLN A 160 -12.68 -1.22 24.42
CA GLN A 160 -13.97 -1.05 25.06
C GLN A 160 -13.92 0.16 25.99
N ASP A 161 -14.85 1.10 25.80
CA ASP A 161 -14.98 2.27 26.65
C ASP A 161 -15.43 1.86 28.06
N SER A 162 -14.74 2.37 29.08
CA SER A 162 -14.96 1.96 30.47
C SER A 162 -16.33 2.38 31.00
N GLU A 163 -16.87 3.51 30.55
CA GLU A 163 -18.12 4.07 31.06
C GLU A 163 -19.32 3.55 30.28
N THR A 164 -19.24 3.63 28.95
CA THR A 164 -20.35 3.30 28.05
C THR A 164 -20.39 1.83 27.65
N GLN A 165 -19.32 1.07 27.91
CA GLN A 165 -19.13 -0.32 27.45
C GLN A 165 -19.14 -0.48 25.92
N ASN A 166 -19.17 0.61 25.17
CA ASN A 166 -19.17 0.61 23.71
C ASN A 166 -17.76 0.43 23.18
N MET A 167 -17.62 -0.24 22.02
CA MET A 167 -16.35 -0.31 21.32
C MET A 167 -16.01 1.03 20.67
N ARG A 168 -14.74 1.44 20.74
CA ARG A 168 -14.20 2.61 20.05
C ARG A 168 -12.88 2.28 19.38
N LEU A 169 -12.57 2.98 18.28
CA LEU A 169 -11.25 2.93 17.65
C LEU A 169 -10.31 3.92 18.36
N GLN A 170 -9.17 3.42 18.84
CA GLN A 170 -8.03 4.20 19.31
C GLN A 170 -6.99 4.30 18.20
N ILE A 171 -6.50 5.52 17.92
CA ILE A 171 -5.48 5.79 16.91
C ILE A 171 -4.21 6.27 17.61
N ASN A 172 -3.22 5.39 17.69
CA ASN A 172 -1.88 5.64 18.22
C ASN A 172 -0.98 6.17 17.09
N SER A 173 -1.29 7.37 16.56
CA SER A 173 -0.61 7.91 15.38
C SER A 173 0.89 8.11 15.53
N GLN A 174 1.37 8.17 16.77
CA GLN A 174 2.79 8.21 17.14
C GLN A 174 3.61 7.06 16.53
N ASN A 175 2.99 5.88 16.43
CA ASN A 175 3.63 4.68 15.90
C ASN A 175 3.66 4.66 14.36
N CYS A 176 3.03 5.60 13.66
CA CYS A 176 2.86 5.50 12.22
C CYS A 176 4.22 5.46 11.48
N ILE A 177 4.40 4.49 10.58
CA ILE A 177 5.63 4.38 9.75
C ILE A 177 5.43 4.83 8.30
N HIS A 178 4.33 5.55 8.05
CA HIS A 178 4.01 6.19 6.76
C HIS A 178 3.90 5.23 5.56
N CYS A 179 3.64 3.95 5.82
CA CYS A 179 3.53 2.91 4.78
C CYS A 179 2.32 3.07 3.83
N LYS A 180 1.34 3.90 4.19
CA LYS A 180 0.07 4.16 3.46
C LYS A 180 -0.88 2.97 3.31
N VAL A 181 -0.61 1.84 3.95
CA VAL A 181 -1.45 0.62 3.84
C VAL A 181 -2.89 0.88 4.30
N CYS A 182 -3.09 1.63 5.37
CA CYS A 182 -4.42 1.96 5.90
C CYS A 182 -5.29 2.72 4.89
N ASP A 183 -4.71 3.74 4.24
CA ASP A 183 -5.35 4.51 3.16
C ASP A 183 -5.71 3.60 1.97
N ILE A 184 -4.85 2.63 1.62
CA ILE A 184 -5.07 1.73 0.49
C ILE A 184 -6.05 0.59 0.80
N LYS A 185 -6.03 0.04 2.02
CA LYS A 185 -6.64 -1.26 2.34
C LYS A 185 -7.99 -1.17 3.04
N ASP A 186 -8.30 -0.05 3.68
CA ASP A 186 -9.56 0.13 4.40
C ASP A 186 -10.77 -0.17 3.48
N PRO A 187 -11.63 -1.16 3.81
CA PRO A 187 -12.73 -1.60 2.95
C PRO A 187 -13.64 -0.47 2.44
N LYS A 188 -13.74 0.63 3.20
CA LYS A 188 -14.58 1.79 2.87
C LYS A 188 -13.82 3.03 2.41
N GLN A 189 -12.48 3.00 2.37
CA GLN A 189 -11.66 4.19 2.07
C GLN A 189 -12.03 5.40 2.95
N ASN A 190 -12.30 5.10 4.23
CA ASN A 190 -12.68 6.04 5.27
C ASN A 190 -11.46 6.66 5.98
N ILE A 191 -10.29 6.01 5.88
CA ILE A 191 -9.02 6.52 6.38
C ILE A 191 -8.29 7.27 5.26
N THR A 192 -7.99 8.55 5.48
CA THR A 192 -7.12 9.35 4.62
C THR A 192 -5.81 9.63 5.34
N TRP A 193 -4.69 9.22 4.75
CA TRP A 193 -3.37 9.59 5.25
C TRP A 193 -3.03 11.00 4.75
N THR A 194 -2.67 11.89 5.67
CA THR A 194 -2.08 13.19 5.36
C THR A 194 -0.65 13.26 5.89
N THR A 195 0.17 14.14 5.34
CA THR A 195 1.53 14.35 5.85
C THR A 195 1.45 14.93 7.28
N PRO A 196 2.15 14.36 8.26
CA PRO A 196 2.33 14.97 9.58
C PRO A 196 3.24 16.21 9.52
N GLU A 197 3.53 16.80 10.67
CA GLU A 197 4.52 17.88 10.75
C GLU A 197 5.90 17.41 10.25
N GLY A 198 6.62 18.34 9.60
CA GLY A 198 7.89 18.02 8.95
C GLY A 198 8.96 17.58 9.94
N GLY A 199 9.67 16.50 9.62
CA GLY A 199 10.69 15.91 10.49
C GLY A 199 10.19 14.73 11.35
N ASN A 200 8.87 14.51 11.40
CA ASN A 200 8.26 13.39 12.10
C ASN A 200 8.13 12.16 11.20
N GLY A 201 8.01 10.98 11.82
CA GLY A 201 7.90 9.70 11.13
C GLY A 201 9.09 8.78 11.37
N PRO A 202 9.22 7.74 10.54
CA PRO A 202 10.30 6.77 10.67
C PRO A 202 11.67 7.39 10.41
N ASN A 203 12.64 7.08 11.28
CA ASN A 203 14.04 7.46 11.10
C ASN A 203 14.90 6.24 10.75
N TYR A 204 14.91 5.92 9.45
CA TYR A 204 15.58 4.75 8.92
C TYR A 204 17.05 5.04 8.59
N THR A 205 17.96 4.24 9.17
CA THR A 205 19.40 4.30 8.86
C THR A 205 19.79 3.10 8.01
N GLY A 206 20.09 3.33 6.73
CA GLY A 206 20.62 2.30 5.82
C GLY A 206 19.61 1.22 5.40
N MET A 207 18.30 1.50 5.48
CA MET A 207 17.24 0.66 4.90
C MET A 207 16.90 1.04 3.46
#